data_AF-A0A7J2S672-F1
#
_entry.id   AF-A0A7J2S672-F1
#
_cell.length_a   1.000
_cell.length_b   1.000
_cell.length_c   1.000
_cell.angle_alpha   90.00
_cell.angle_beta   90.00
_cell.angle_gamma   90.00
#
_symmetry.space_group_name_H-M   'P 1'
#
loop_
_entity.id
_entity.type
_entity.pdbx_description
1 polymer ?
#
loop_
_entity_poly.entity_id
_entity_poly.type
_entity_poly.pdbx_seq_one_letter_code
_entity_poly.pdbx_strand_id
1 'polypeptide(L)'
;KVIRVSNAQLAKLANTLGCPKDKKAGIIIHKKLGETVKENDRLLTLYAEKNYKLEAAEKKLEDMEPIVVVDNLEKYMLTKKFPEEKVLFLRT
;
A
#
# COMPACT_ATOMS: atom_id res chain seq x y z
N LYS A 1 -11.28 1.55 7.27
CA LYS A 1 -11.18 0.16 6.73
C LYS A 1 -10.19 0.13 5.57
N VAL A 2 -9.30 -0.87 5.51
CA VAL A 2 -8.36 -1.05 4.38
C VAL A 2 -9.12 -1.57 3.17
N ILE A 3 -9.10 -0.84 2.06
CA ILE A 3 -9.86 -1.19 0.85
C ILE A 3 -9.00 -1.62 -0.32
N ARG A 4 -7.72 -1.25 -0.31
CA ARG A 4 -6.79 -1.61 -1.37
C ARG A 4 -5.38 -1.69 -0.82
N VAL A 5 -4.67 -2.73 -1.24
CA VAL A 5 -3.25 -2.93 -0.97
C VAL A 5 -2.58 -3.31 -2.28
N SER A 6 -1.58 -2.54 -2.70
CA SER A 6 -0.86 -2.74 -3.94
C SER A 6 0.48 -3.45 -3.70
N ASN A 7 0.50 -4.76 -3.92
CA ASN A 7 1.71 -5.57 -3.74
C ASN A 7 2.87 -5.11 -4.63
N ALA A 8 2.57 -4.66 -5.86
CA ALA A 8 3.59 -4.18 -6.80
C ALA A 8 4.29 -2.91 -6.29
N GLN A 9 3.54 -1.98 -5.70
CA GLN A 9 4.12 -0.76 -5.13
C GLN A 9 4.88 -1.06 -3.83
N LEU A 10 4.35 -1.96 -2.99
CA LEU A 10 5.07 -2.43 -1.79
C LEU A 10 6.40 -3.11 -2.15
N ALA A 11 6.43 -3.92 -3.21
CA ALA A 11 7.68 -4.54 -3.68
C ALA A 11 8.69 -3.48 -4.17
N LYS A 12 8.24 -2.46 -4.92
CA LYS A 12 9.09 -1.33 -5.35
C LYS A 12 9.63 -0.53 -4.16
N LEU A 13 8.79 -0.33 -3.14
CA LEU A 13 9.17 0.35 -1.91
C LEU A 13 10.22 -0.47 -1.13
N ALA A 14 10.03 -1.78 -1.02
CA ALA A 14 10.98 -2.68 -0.36
C ALA A 14 12.34 -2.69 -1.08
N ASN A 15 12.35 -2.63 -2.41
CA ASN A 15 13.58 -2.52 -3.20
C ASN A 15 14.33 -1.22 -2.87
N THR A 16 13.60 -0.10 -2.73
CA THR A 16 14.18 1.20 -2.37
C THR A 16 14.85 1.18 -0.99
N LEU A 17 14.30 0.42 -0.04
CA LEU A 17 14.90 0.23 1.29
C LEU A 17 16.21 -0.56 1.29
N GLY A 18 16.53 -1.28 0.19
CA GLY A 18 17.75 -2.07 0.03
C GLY A 18 17.52 -3.57 -0.21
N CYS A 19 16.27 -4.02 -0.24
CA CYS A 19 15.96 -5.42 -0.59
C CYS A 19 16.32 -5.69 -2.06
N PRO A 20 16.95 -6.83 -2.42
CA PRO A 20 17.26 -8.01 -1.60
C PRO A 20 18.68 -8.04 -1.00
N LYS A 21 19.53 -7.05 -1.30
CA LYS A 21 20.94 -7.04 -0.85
C LYS A 21 21.04 -6.90 0.67
N ASP A 22 20.25 -6.00 1.25
CA ASP A 22 20.19 -5.77 2.68
C ASP A 22 19.10 -6.65 3.30
N LYS A 23 19.46 -7.80 3.90
CA LYS A 23 18.50 -8.74 4.51
C LYS A 23 17.69 -8.14 5.67
N LYS A 24 18.23 -7.10 6.31
CA LYS A 24 17.56 -6.36 7.38
C LYS A 24 16.59 -5.29 6.85
N ALA A 25 16.65 -4.98 5.55
CA ALA A 25 15.75 -4.02 4.93
C ALA A 25 14.49 -4.71 4.43
N GLY A 26 13.34 -4.06 4.62
CA GLY A 26 12.05 -4.64 4.25
C GLY A 26 10.86 -3.87 4.81
N ILE A 27 9.68 -4.43 4.60
CA ILE A 27 8.41 -3.81 5.01
C ILE A 27 7.65 -4.82 5.85
N ILE A 28 7.19 -4.40 7.02
CA ILE A 28 6.22 -5.14 7.83
C ILE A 28 4.85 -4.50 7.62
N ILE A 29 3.86 -5.31 7.26
CA ILE A 29 2.47 -4.90 7.08
C ILE A 29 1.70 -5.37 8.31
N HIS A 30 1.16 -4.43 9.07
CA HIS A 30 0.40 -4.72 10.29
C HIS A 30 -1.09 -4.93 10.02
N LYS A 31 -1.60 -4.31 8.94
CA LYS A 31 -3.02 -4.36 8.57
C LYS A 31 -3.24 -4.92 7.17
N LYS A 32 -4.11 -5.93 7.07
CA LYS A 32 -4.49 -6.56 5.82
C LYS A 32 -5.73 -5.94 5.19
N LEU A 33 -5.99 -6.32 3.94
CA LEU A 33 -7.20 -5.95 3.21
C LEU A 33 -8.45 -6.31 4.04
N GLY A 34 -9.38 -5.37 4.15
CA GLY A 34 -10.64 -5.56 4.88
C GLY A 34 -10.58 -5.27 6.37
N GLU A 35 -9.40 -5.07 6.97
CA GLU A 35 -9.30 -4.74 8.38
C GLU A 35 -9.72 -3.30 8.69
N THR A 36 -10.27 -3.12 9.90
CA THR A 36 -10.59 -1.79 10.43
C THR A 36 -9.32 -1.18 11.02
N VAL A 37 -9.11 0.09 10.69
CA VAL A 37 -7.97 0.90 11.14
C VAL A 37 -8.55 2.01 11.98
N LYS A 38 -7.94 2.28 13.13
CA LYS A 38 -8.27 3.43 13.97
C LYS A 38 -7.21 4.52 13.75
N GLU A 39 -7.55 5.77 14.09
CA GLU A 39 -6.55 6.83 14.13
C GLU A 39 -5.39 6.43 15.06
N ASN A 40 -4.16 6.67 14.61
CA ASN A 40 -2.89 6.24 15.23
C ASN A 40 -2.53 4.75 15.13
N ASP A 41 -3.32 3.92 14.44
CA ASP A 41 -2.95 2.52 14.22
C ASP A 41 -1.83 2.41 13.16
N ARG A 42 -0.87 1.50 13.40
CA ARG A 42 0.26 1.32 12.48
C ARG A 42 -0.20 0.53 11.26
N LEU A 43 -0.04 1.10 10.06
CA LEU A 43 -0.35 0.40 8.81
C LEU A 43 0.83 -0.44 8.33
N LEU A 44 2.00 0.19 8.31
CA LEU A 44 3.23 -0.35 7.75
C LEU A 44 4.43 0.12 8.57
N THR A 45 5.49 -0.68 8.59
CA THR A 45 6.78 -0.31 9.19
C THR A 45 7.88 -0.59 8.18
N LEU A 46 8.65 0.44 7.89
CA LEU A 46 9.78 0.38 6.96
C LEU A 46 11.05 0.12 7.74
N TYR A 47 11.86 -0.82 7.27
CA TYR A 47 13.18 -1.11 7.80
C TYR A 47 14.23 -0.87 6.71
N ALA A 48 15.27 -0.12 7.04
CA ALA A 48 16.44 0.08 6.20
C ALA A 48 17.69 0.08 7.08
N GLU A 49 18.80 -0.39 6.52
CA GLU A 49 20.10 -0.36 7.23
C GLU A 49 20.72 1.04 7.24
N LYS A 50 20.38 1.87 6.26
CA LYS A 50 20.98 3.21 6.07
C LYS A 50 19.89 4.27 5.98
N ASN A 51 20.07 5.39 6.68
CA ASN A 51 19.09 6.47 6.76
C ASN A 51 18.70 7.04 5.40
N TYR A 52 19.66 7.24 4.48
CA TYR A 52 19.36 7.77 3.15
C TYR A 52 18.41 6.88 2.33
N LYS A 53 18.41 5.56 2.57
CA LYS A 53 17.47 4.62 1.91
C LYS A 53 16.07 4.75 2.51
N LEU A 54 15.99 5.00 3.81
CA LEU A 54 14.73 5.22 4.51
C LEU A 54 14.07 6.52 4.02
N GLU A 55 14.82 7.62 3.96
CA GLU A 55 14.35 8.90 3.43
C GLU A 55 13.90 8.80 1.96
N ALA A 56 14.66 8.07 1.13
CA ALA A 56 14.28 7.83 -0.26
C ALA A 56 13.00 6.99 -0.40
N ALA A 57 12.79 6.03 0.50
CA ALA A 57 11.58 5.23 0.54
C ALA A 57 10.38 6.04 1.05
N GLU A 58 10.57 6.92 2.03
CA GLU A 58 9.53 7.81 2.55
C GLU A 58 8.96 8.72 1.46
N LYS A 59 9.82 9.40 0.69
CA LYS A 59 9.38 10.21 -0.47
C LYS A 59 8.59 9.39 -1.48
N LYS A 60 9.08 8.19 -1.79
CA LYS A 60 8.40 7.27 -2.71
C LYS A 60 7.05 6.77 -2.20
N LEU A 61 6.90 6.67 -0.88
CA LEU A 61 5.65 6.24 -0.26
C LEU A 61 4.57 7.31 -0.44
N GLU A 62 4.94 8.59 -0.35
CA GLU A 62 4.04 9.73 -0.61
C GLU A 62 3.52 9.73 -2.06
N ASP A 63 4.35 9.37 -3.04
CA ASP A 63 3.95 9.33 -4.45
C ASP A 63 3.04 8.13 -4.84
N MET A 64 3.22 6.97 -4.19
CA MET A 64 2.66 5.70 -4.69
C MET A 64 1.33 5.28 -4.05
N GLU A 65 0.95 5.81 -2.88
CA GLU A 65 -0.25 5.41 -2.11
C GLU A 65 -0.53 3.89 -2.11
N PRO A 66 0.40 3.06 -1.59
CA PRO A 66 0.30 1.60 -1.69
C PRO A 66 -0.85 0.98 -0.89
N ILE A 67 -1.32 1.67 0.16
CA ILE A 67 -2.43 1.24 1.00
C ILE A 67 -3.47 2.36 0.99
N VAL A 68 -4.71 2.01 0.68
CA VAL A 68 -5.84 2.95 0.74
C VAL A 68 -6.74 2.55 1.90
N VAL A 69 -6.95 3.50 2.80
CA VAL A 69 -7.84 3.37 3.96
C VAL A 69 -8.97 4.38 3.80
N VAL A 70 -10.19 3.93 4.09
CA VAL A 70 -11.38 4.79 4.01
C VAL A 70 -12.25 4.60 5.25
N ASP A 71 -12.84 5.68 5.74
CA ASP A 71 -13.82 5.62 6.83
C ASP A 71 -15.16 5.07 6.35
N ASN A 72 -15.67 5.63 5.25
CA ASN A 72 -16.96 5.23 4.68
C ASN A 72 -16.75 4.57 3.31
N LEU A 73 -16.90 3.25 3.27
CA LEU A 73 -16.75 2.44 2.07
C LEU A 73 -17.81 2.78 1.02
N GLU A 74 -19.05 2.99 1.43
CA GLU A 74 -20.18 3.28 0.54
C GLU A 74 -19.94 4.59 -0.19
N LYS A 75 -19.57 5.64 0.55
CA LYS A 75 -19.20 6.93 -0.02
C LYS A 75 -18.01 6.81 -0.97
N TYR A 76 -16.99 6.02 -0.62
CA TYR A 76 -15.81 5.82 -1.46
C TYR A 76 -16.11 5.08 -2.78
N MET A 77 -16.98 4.07 -2.74
CA MET A 77 -17.42 3.35 -3.94
C MET A 77 -18.30 4.22 -4.84
N LEU A 78 -19.08 5.15 -4.27
CA LEU A 78 -19.92 6.07 -5.03
C LEU A 78 -19.12 7.20 -5.69
N THR A 79 -18.03 7.68 -5.09
CA THR A 79 -17.17 8.72 -5.68
C THR A 79 -16.21 8.18 -6.74
N LYS A 80 -15.70 6.95 -6.58
CA LYS A 80 -15.00 6.27 -7.66
C LYS A 80 -16.03 5.72 -8.64
N LYS A 81 -16.44 6.53 -9.62
CA LYS A 81 -17.12 6.04 -10.82
C LYS A 81 -16.41 4.76 -11.28
N PHE A 82 -17.14 3.65 -11.31
CA PHE A 82 -16.68 2.44 -11.98
C PHE A 82 -16.34 2.86 -13.43
N PRO A 83 -15.10 2.66 -13.92
CA PRO A 83 -14.90 2.64 -15.35
C PRO A 83 -15.69 1.43 -15.85
N GLU A 84 -16.81 1.68 -16.51
CA GLU A 84 -17.71 0.67 -17.11
C GLU A 84 -16.99 -0.27 -18.09
N GLU A 85 -15.73 0.01 -18.46
CA GLU A 85 -15.01 -0.65 -19.55
C GLU A 85 -14.30 -1.98 -19.23
N LYS A 86 -14.38 -2.52 -18.02
CA LYS A 86 -13.78 -3.84 -17.73
C LYS A 86 -14.72 -4.85 -17.07
N VAL A 87 -16.01 -4.76 -17.36
CA VAL A 87 -16.88 -5.94 -17.23
C VAL A 87 -16.86 -6.70 -18.56
N LEU A 88 -15.68 -7.17 -18.97
CA LEU A 88 -15.59 -8.23 -19.96
C LEU A 88 -16.05 -9.51 -19.26
N PHE A 89 -17.36 -9.74 -19.29
CA PHE A 89 -17.92 -11.05 -19.06
C PHE A 89 -17.24 -12.00 -20.05
N LEU A 90 -16.27 -12.77 -19.56
CA LEU A 90 -15.89 -14.02 -20.23
C LEU A 90 -17.10 -14.94 -20.11
N ARG A 91 -17.99 -14.85 -21.11
CA ARG A 91 -18.97 -15.90 -21.39
C ARG A 91 -18.18 -17.15 -21.77
N THR A 92 -18.47 -18.21 -21.01
CA THR A 92 -18.08 -19.59 -21.32
C THR A 92 -18.78 -20.07 -22.59
#